data_AF-A0A9D1J3F4-F1
#
_entry.id   AF-A0A9D1J3F4-F1
#
_cell.length_a   1.000
_cell.length_b   1.000
_cell.length_c   1.000
_cell.angle_alpha   90.00
_cell.angle_beta   90.00
_cell.angle_gamma   90.00
#
_symmetry.space_group_name_H-M   'P 1'
#
loop_
_entity.id
_entity.type
_entity.pdbx_description
1 polymer ?
#
loop_
_entity_poly.entity_id
_entity_poly.type
_entity_poly.pdbx_seq_one_letter_code
_entity_poly.pdbx_strand_id
1 'polypeptide(L)'
;MEINLGMLAFEVTRRCNESCLHCCKGKAESIDMTKEIIDKVLKNPNYKIKEMKYLAIAGGEPTLVPDIVIYLIDTIIEEDISITSNINFITNGLIYSDKIIDSLDRLMKYLKTKENCKDTRLVFEISNDQFHKRPSKEVLDKYRKLSYIDKSFFEQREIPKEKILNDGRAKENGLGGNRTYKNYLSPIDIKLDRDKLTIKNELIIASNGNVTSTVGGPYKDEDENSWGNLKDKDFGSIILDKMKSIV
;
A
#
# COMPACT_ATOMS: atom_id res chain seq x y z
N MET A 1 7.57 -18.34 -14.62
CA MET A 1 8.07 -16.95 -14.75
C MET A 1 8.42 -16.38 -13.38
N GLU A 2 9.54 -15.71 -13.22
CA GLU A 2 9.89 -14.96 -12.00
C GLU A 2 9.48 -13.50 -12.13
N ILE A 3 8.98 -12.89 -11.07
CA ILE A 3 8.59 -11.48 -11.04
C ILE A 3 9.39 -10.73 -9.97
N ASN A 4 10.01 -9.62 -10.38
CA ASN A 4 10.64 -8.65 -9.50
C ASN A 4 9.89 -7.31 -9.60
N LEU A 5 9.51 -6.76 -8.45
CA LEU A 5 8.70 -5.55 -8.34
C LEU A 5 9.50 -4.40 -7.75
N GLY A 6 9.39 -3.21 -8.34
CA GLY A 6 9.87 -1.96 -7.78
C GLY A 6 9.07 -1.61 -6.53
N MET A 7 7.77 -1.41 -6.66
CA MET A 7 6.88 -1.17 -5.53
C MET A 7 5.55 -1.87 -5.74
N LEU A 8 5.07 -2.54 -4.70
CA LEU A 8 3.72 -3.10 -4.65
C LEU A 8 3.01 -2.60 -3.39
N ALA A 9 1.88 -1.95 -3.59
CA ALA A 9 0.98 -1.53 -2.55
C ALA A 9 -0.25 -2.45 -2.52
N PHE A 10 -0.60 -2.93 -1.33
CA PHE A 10 -1.89 -3.58 -1.10
C PHE A 10 -2.80 -2.58 -0.41
N GLU A 11 -3.86 -2.18 -1.09
CA GLU A 11 -4.98 -1.46 -0.48
C GLU A 11 -5.88 -2.50 0.21
N VAL A 12 -5.64 -2.76 1.50
CA VAL A 12 -6.32 -3.87 2.20
C VAL A 12 -7.79 -3.58 2.48
N THR A 13 -8.20 -2.31 2.43
CA THR A 13 -9.59 -1.87 2.57
C THR A 13 -9.77 -0.45 2.03
N ARG A 14 -10.98 -0.13 1.55
CA ARG A 14 -11.44 1.25 1.29
C ARG A 14 -12.29 1.82 2.42
N ARG A 15 -12.55 1.02 3.46
CA ARG A 15 -13.21 1.52 4.68
C ARG A 15 -12.25 2.41 5.44
N CYS A 16 -12.79 3.47 6.01
CA CYS A 16 -12.10 4.36 6.92
C CYS A 16 -13.08 4.78 8.02
N ASN A 17 -12.61 4.86 9.26
CA ASN A 17 -13.35 5.39 10.41
C ASN A 17 -13.22 6.93 10.52
N GLU A 18 -12.54 7.55 9.56
CA GLU A 18 -12.42 8.99 9.40
C GLU A 18 -13.04 9.50 8.11
N SER A 19 -13.08 10.82 8.02
CA SER A 19 -13.65 11.54 6.90
C SER A 19 -12.85 12.81 6.64
N CYS A 20 -11.52 12.66 6.56
CA CYS A 20 -10.58 13.75 6.41
C CYS A 20 -10.92 14.60 5.19
N LEU A 21 -10.99 15.92 5.38
CA LEU A 21 -11.37 16.85 4.31
C LEU A 21 -10.36 16.84 3.16
N HIS A 22 -9.09 16.52 3.43
CA HIS A 22 -8.01 16.50 2.44
C HIS A 22 -7.78 15.11 1.81
N CYS A 23 -8.60 14.10 2.11
CA CYS A 23 -8.36 12.75 1.62
C CYS A 23 -8.34 12.71 0.09
N CYS A 24 -7.20 12.36 -0.51
CA CYS A 24 -7.07 12.28 -1.97
C CYS A 24 -7.82 11.09 -2.57
N LYS A 25 -8.14 10.06 -1.76
CA LYS A 25 -8.83 8.85 -2.21
C LYS A 25 -10.30 9.08 -2.57
N GLY A 26 -10.94 10.07 -1.95
CA GLY A 26 -12.39 10.30 -2.08
C GLY A 26 -13.15 9.88 -0.83
N LYS A 27 -14.44 9.54 -1.00
CA LYS A 27 -15.27 9.00 0.09
C LYS A 27 -14.87 7.56 0.37
N ALA A 28 -14.88 7.16 1.64
CA ALA A 28 -14.66 5.78 2.04
C ALA A 28 -15.74 4.87 1.44
N GLU A 29 -15.35 3.66 1.06
CA GLU A 29 -16.22 2.65 0.46
C GLU A 29 -16.26 1.40 1.34
N SER A 30 -17.38 0.69 1.35
CA SER A 30 -17.54 -0.53 2.15
C SER A 30 -16.96 -1.75 1.44
N ILE A 31 -15.66 -1.70 1.15
CA ILE A 31 -14.93 -2.73 0.41
C ILE A 31 -13.67 -3.13 1.21
N ASP A 32 -13.55 -4.41 1.51
CA ASP A 32 -12.35 -5.01 2.10
C ASP A 32 -11.71 -5.96 1.07
N MET A 33 -10.38 -6.01 1.05
CA MET A 33 -9.66 -6.99 0.26
C MET A 33 -9.94 -8.40 0.78
N THR A 34 -10.10 -9.37 -0.12
CA THR A 34 -10.26 -10.78 0.24
C THR A 34 -8.91 -11.51 0.27
N LYS A 35 -8.83 -12.60 1.03
CA LYS A 35 -7.67 -13.51 1.00
C LYS A 35 -7.40 -14.08 -0.38
N GLU A 36 -8.46 -14.35 -1.16
CA GLU A 36 -8.37 -14.81 -2.54
C GLU A 36 -7.61 -13.82 -3.44
N ILE A 37 -7.81 -12.50 -3.27
CA ILE A 37 -7.06 -11.48 -4.01
C ILE A 37 -5.57 -11.58 -3.69
N ILE A 38 -5.21 -11.73 -2.41
CA ILE A 38 -3.81 -11.89 -1.97
C ILE A 38 -3.22 -13.16 -2.59
N ASP A 39 -3.92 -14.29 -2.50
CA ASP A 39 -3.46 -15.57 -3.05
C ASP A 39 -3.26 -15.50 -4.55
N LYS A 40 -4.17 -14.85 -5.28
CA LYS A 40 -4.07 -14.68 -6.74
C LYS A 40 -2.86 -13.87 -7.17
N VAL A 41 -2.32 -13.02 -6.29
CA VAL A 41 -1.08 -12.26 -6.54
C VAL A 41 0.13 -13.04 -6.08
N LEU A 42 0.13 -13.59 -4.86
CA LEU A 42 1.33 -14.10 -4.19
C LEU A 42 1.51 -15.62 -4.31
N LYS A 43 0.43 -16.40 -4.38
CA LYS A 43 0.43 -17.89 -4.39
C LYS A 43 0.11 -18.48 -5.78
N ASN A 44 0.59 -17.85 -6.85
CA ASN A 44 0.26 -18.28 -8.20
C ASN A 44 1.16 -19.44 -8.68
N PRO A 45 0.62 -20.49 -9.33
CA PRO A 45 1.45 -21.60 -9.84
C PRO A 45 2.24 -21.24 -11.12
N ASN A 46 1.83 -20.23 -11.88
CA ASN A 46 2.42 -19.91 -13.18
C ASN A 46 3.59 -18.91 -13.09
N TYR A 47 3.65 -18.14 -12.00
CA TYR A 47 4.73 -17.23 -11.73
C TYR A 47 5.02 -17.14 -10.24
N LYS A 48 6.24 -16.71 -9.89
CA LYS A 48 6.62 -16.45 -8.50
C LYS A 48 7.13 -15.04 -8.37
N ILE A 49 6.54 -14.27 -7.45
CA ILE A 49 7.14 -13.00 -7.01
C ILE A 49 8.32 -13.36 -6.12
N LYS A 50 9.53 -13.02 -6.56
CA LYS A 50 10.77 -13.31 -5.81
C LYS A 50 11.13 -12.15 -4.89
N GLU A 51 10.92 -10.94 -5.38
CA GLU A 51 11.39 -9.73 -4.72
C GLU A 51 10.45 -8.55 -4.96
N MET A 52 10.25 -7.75 -3.91
CA MET A 52 9.70 -6.41 -3.96
C MET A 52 10.73 -5.44 -3.37
N LYS A 53 11.06 -4.35 -4.06
CA LYS A 53 11.94 -3.34 -3.44
C LYS A 53 11.18 -2.58 -2.35
N TYR A 54 9.93 -2.20 -2.61
CA TYR A 54 9.05 -1.53 -1.66
C TYR A 54 7.72 -2.28 -1.51
N LEU A 55 7.29 -2.49 -0.26
CA LEU A 55 5.94 -2.93 0.08
C LEU A 55 5.21 -1.77 0.75
N ALA A 56 3.97 -1.49 0.34
CA ALA A 56 3.07 -0.64 1.12
C ALA A 56 1.83 -1.44 1.53
N ILE A 57 1.51 -1.39 2.83
CA ILE A 57 0.24 -1.87 3.36
C ILE A 57 -0.59 -0.61 3.64
N ALA A 58 -1.55 -0.36 2.76
CA ALA A 58 -2.34 0.85 2.72
C ALA A 58 -3.83 0.54 2.79
N GLY A 59 -4.66 1.57 2.78
CA GLY A 59 -6.11 1.46 2.78
C GLY A 59 -6.73 2.75 3.29
N GLY A 60 -8.06 2.81 3.31
CA GLY A 60 -8.76 3.87 4.03
C GLY A 60 -8.28 3.91 5.49
N GLU A 61 -8.40 2.79 6.20
CA GLU A 61 -7.71 2.57 7.48
C GLU A 61 -7.39 1.07 7.66
N PRO A 62 -6.11 0.66 7.50
CA PRO A 62 -5.72 -0.75 7.60
C PRO A 62 -6.04 -1.42 8.95
N THR A 63 -6.05 -0.67 10.05
CA THR A 63 -6.36 -1.22 11.38
C THR A 63 -7.80 -1.70 11.55
N LEU A 64 -8.69 -1.39 10.60
CA LEU A 64 -10.07 -1.92 10.54
C LEU A 64 -10.15 -3.36 10.01
N VAL A 65 -9.08 -3.87 9.37
CA VAL A 65 -9.04 -5.22 8.76
C VAL A 65 -7.79 -6.00 9.19
N PRO A 66 -7.53 -6.16 10.50
CA PRO A 66 -6.30 -6.77 10.99
C PRO A 66 -6.09 -8.18 10.44
N ASP A 67 -7.15 -8.97 10.28
CA ASP A 67 -7.04 -10.35 9.78
C ASP A 67 -6.56 -10.41 8.31
N ILE A 68 -6.86 -9.40 7.50
CA ILE A 68 -6.37 -9.30 6.11
C ILE A 68 -4.91 -8.87 6.08
N VAL A 69 -4.52 -7.89 6.90
CA VAL A 69 -3.12 -7.46 7.03
C VAL A 69 -2.23 -8.61 7.49
N ILE A 70 -2.67 -9.35 8.50
CA ILE A 70 -1.94 -10.52 9.03
C ILE A 70 -1.81 -11.59 7.94
N TYR A 71 -2.91 -11.90 7.25
CA TYR A 71 -2.88 -12.89 6.17
C TYR A 71 -1.94 -12.51 5.02
N LEU A 72 -1.91 -11.23 4.63
CA LEU A 72 -0.96 -10.72 3.64
C LEU A 72 0.48 -10.95 4.09
N ILE A 73 0.80 -10.57 5.32
CA ILE A 73 2.15 -10.72 5.88
C ILE A 73 2.56 -12.19 5.96
N ASP A 74 1.67 -13.05 6.46
CA ASP A 74 1.94 -14.48 6.55
C ASP A 74 2.16 -15.09 5.18
N THR A 75 1.36 -14.70 4.18
CA THR A 75 1.54 -15.14 2.80
C THR A 75 2.89 -14.70 2.21
N ILE A 76 3.33 -13.46 2.49
CA ILE A 76 4.65 -12.97 2.05
C ILE A 76 5.79 -13.82 2.63
N ILE A 77 5.67 -14.22 3.91
CA ILE A 77 6.64 -15.08 4.59
C ILE A 77 6.60 -16.50 4.00
N GLU A 78 5.41 -17.08 3.88
CA GLU A 78 5.16 -18.43 3.34
C GLU A 78 5.71 -18.59 1.92
N GLU A 79 5.50 -17.60 1.06
CA GLU A 79 5.93 -17.64 -0.36
C GLU A 79 7.41 -17.31 -0.56
N ASP A 80 8.15 -17.12 0.53
CA ASP A 80 9.57 -16.81 0.53
C ASP A 80 9.93 -15.50 -0.19
N ILE A 81 9.11 -14.46 -0.07
CA ILE A 81 9.31 -13.21 -0.81
C ILE A 81 10.31 -12.30 -0.08
N SER A 82 11.27 -11.74 -0.80
CA SER A 82 12.20 -10.72 -0.28
C SER A 82 11.60 -9.33 -0.41
N ILE A 83 11.78 -8.51 0.64
CA ILE A 83 11.51 -7.07 0.59
C ILE A 83 12.83 -6.39 0.88
N THR A 84 13.38 -5.64 -0.07
CA THR A 84 14.80 -5.23 0.00
C THR A 84 15.05 -3.79 0.42
N SER A 85 14.02 -2.93 0.46
CA SER A 85 14.16 -1.54 0.89
C SER A 85 13.22 -1.17 2.02
N ASN A 86 11.95 -0.88 1.74
CA ASN A 86 11.05 -0.38 2.78
C ASN A 86 9.72 -1.11 2.79
N ILE A 87 9.19 -1.27 3.99
CA ILE A 87 7.79 -1.61 4.25
C ILE A 87 7.14 -0.35 4.81
N ASN A 88 6.13 0.17 4.12
CA ASN A 88 5.37 1.32 4.56
C ASN A 88 4.04 0.84 5.16
N PHE A 89 3.76 1.26 6.39
CA PHE A 89 2.47 1.07 7.04
C PHE A 89 1.98 2.44 7.52
N ILE A 90 0.84 2.89 7.00
CA ILE A 90 0.27 4.20 7.29
C ILE A 90 -1.10 4.00 7.93
N THR A 91 -1.35 4.66 9.06
CA THR A 91 -2.60 4.60 9.81
C THR A 91 -2.99 5.99 10.31
N ASN A 92 -4.29 6.26 10.47
CA ASN A 92 -4.77 7.43 11.21
C ASN A 92 -4.49 7.32 12.73
N GLY A 93 -4.07 6.15 13.20
CA GLY A 93 -3.65 5.92 14.58
C GLY A 93 -4.77 5.99 15.59
N LEU A 94 -6.05 6.00 15.20
CA LEU A 94 -7.18 5.98 16.15
C LEU A 94 -7.35 4.63 16.84
N ILE A 95 -6.87 3.55 16.21
CA ILE A 95 -6.97 2.18 16.71
C ILE A 95 -5.57 1.59 16.78
N TYR A 96 -5.19 1.10 17.96
CA TYR A 96 -3.99 0.28 18.11
C TYR A 96 -4.34 -1.21 17.97
N SER A 97 -3.53 -1.96 17.22
CA SER A 97 -3.72 -3.40 17.03
C SER A 97 -2.43 -4.15 17.36
N ASP A 98 -2.40 -4.82 18.52
CA ASP A 98 -1.28 -5.68 18.92
C ASP A 98 -0.99 -6.74 17.85
N LYS A 99 -2.04 -7.34 17.27
CA LYS A 99 -1.89 -8.38 16.26
C LYS A 99 -1.19 -7.90 14.98
N ILE A 100 -1.44 -6.66 14.56
CA ILE A 100 -0.75 -6.07 13.40
C ILE A 100 0.71 -5.83 13.75
N ILE A 101 1.00 -5.26 14.92
CA ILE A 101 2.36 -5.02 15.38
C ILE A 101 3.16 -6.33 15.44
N ASP A 102 2.58 -7.38 16.05
CA ASP A 102 3.21 -8.70 16.13
C ASP A 102 3.48 -9.29 14.73
N SER A 103 2.57 -9.08 13.77
CA SER A 103 2.77 -9.53 12.39
C SER A 103 3.87 -8.77 11.66
N LEU A 104 3.96 -7.45 11.83
CA LEU A 104 5.03 -6.63 11.27
C LEU A 104 6.39 -7.00 11.87
N ASP A 105 6.45 -7.23 13.18
CA ASP A 105 7.66 -7.69 13.87
C ASP A 105 8.11 -9.07 13.37
N ARG A 106 7.16 -9.98 13.15
CA ARG A 106 7.43 -11.30 12.53
C ARG A 106 8.01 -11.14 11.12
N LEU A 107 7.42 -10.29 10.29
CA LEU A 107 7.93 -10.00 8.95
C LEU A 107 9.35 -9.43 8.99
N MET A 108 9.60 -8.44 9.86
CA MET A 108 10.92 -7.83 10.00
C MET A 108 11.97 -8.83 10.50
N LYS A 109 11.63 -9.69 11.46
CA LYS A 109 12.52 -10.75 11.95
C LYS A 109 12.86 -11.73 10.83
N TYR A 110 11.86 -12.13 10.05
CA TYR A 110 12.03 -13.00 8.91
C TYR A 110 12.94 -12.39 7.84
N LEU A 111 12.69 -11.14 7.43
CA LEU A 111 13.52 -10.46 6.43
C LEU A 111 14.97 -10.31 6.89
N LYS A 112 15.22 -10.10 8.18
CA LYS A 112 16.59 -10.05 8.73
C LYS A 112 17.37 -11.36 8.60
N THR A 113 16.72 -12.50 8.35
CA THR A 113 17.42 -13.76 8.08
C THR A 113 17.91 -13.85 6.63
N LYS A 114 17.51 -12.92 5.76
CA LYS A 114 17.89 -12.89 4.34
C LYS A 114 18.99 -11.86 4.10
N GLU A 115 20.05 -12.28 3.42
CA GLU A 115 21.23 -11.44 3.15
C GLU A 115 20.86 -10.16 2.38
N ASN A 116 20.00 -10.26 1.36
CA ASN A 116 19.56 -9.13 0.54
C ASN A 116 18.53 -8.21 1.22
N CYS A 117 18.08 -8.52 2.44
CA CYS A 117 17.04 -7.76 3.15
C CYS A 117 17.55 -7.18 4.48
N LYS A 118 18.86 -7.25 4.78
CA LYS A 118 19.42 -6.75 6.06
C LYS A 118 19.14 -5.27 6.32
N ASP A 119 19.13 -4.46 5.27
CA ASP A 119 18.89 -3.01 5.34
C ASP A 119 17.41 -2.62 5.24
N THR A 120 16.51 -3.60 5.26
CA THR A 120 15.07 -3.35 5.16
C THR A 120 14.59 -2.55 6.36
N ARG A 121 13.77 -1.53 6.08
CA ARG A 121 13.21 -0.64 7.08
C ARG A 121 11.70 -0.72 7.11
N LEU A 122 11.13 -0.84 8.30
CA LEU A 122 9.72 -0.58 8.54
C LEU A 122 9.54 0.93 8.76
N VAL A 123 8.84 1.58 7.84
CA VAL A 123 8.39 2.95 7.95
C VAL A 123 6.94 2.91 8.40
N PHE A 124 6.73 3.15 9.69
CA PHE A 124 5.42 3.18 10.31
C PHE A 124 5.05 4.64 10.57
N GLU A 125 4.01 5.13 9.90
CA GLU A 125 3.57 6.52 9.98
C GLU A 125 2.18 6.63 10.59
N ILE A 126 2.01 7.62 11.46
CA ILE A 126 0.72 7.99 12.03
C ILE A 126 0.31 9.32 11.42
N SER A 127 -0.85 9.35 10.77
CA SER A 127 -1.43 10.56 10.20
C SER A 127 -1.94 11.47 11.31
N ASN A 128 -1.15 12.48 11.66
CA ASN A 128 -1.42 13.39 12.76
C ASN A 128 -1.25 14.85 12.31
N ASP A 129 -2.17 15.30 11.46
CA ASP A 129 -2.19 16.66 10.91
C ASP A 129 -3.46 17.43 11.27
N GLN A 130 -3.65 18.63 10.70
CA GLN A 130 -4.77 19.50 11.02
C GLN A 130 -6.15 18.99 10.55
N PHE A 131 -6.20 17.92 9.76
CA PHE A 131 -7.43 17.36 9.19
C PHE A 131 -7.80 15.98 9.75
N HIS A 132 -6.90 15.37 10.54
CA HIS A 132 -7.13 14.09 11.20
C HIS A 132 -7.66 14.29 12.62
N LYS A 133 -8.48 13.36 13.09
CA LYS A 133 -8.83 13.30 14.51
C LYS A 133 -7.59 12.95 15.31
N ARG A 134 -7.37 13.68 16.40
CA ARG A 134 -6.26 13.38 17.30
C ARG A 134 -6.49 12.02 17.99
N PRO A 135 -5.54 11.07 17.90
CA PRO A 135 -5.64 9.82 18.63
C PRO A 135 -5.69 10.02 20.15
N SER A 136 -6.30 9.06 20.87
CA SER A 136 -6.34 9.11 22.33
C SER A 136 -4.93 8.98 22.92
N LYS A 137 -4.72 9.53 24.12
CA LYS A 137 -3.44 9.42 24.82
C LYS A 137 -3.03 7.95 25.02
N GLU A 138 -3.98 7.07 25.34
CA GLU A 138 -3.72 5.64 25.52
C GLU A 138 -3.16 5.00 24.25
N VAL A 139 -3.77 5.28 23.09
CA VAL A 139 -3.31 4.73 21.81
C VAL A 139 -1.94 5.28 21.44
N LEU A 140 -1.71 6.60 21.60
CA LEU A 140 -0.40 7.21 21.35
C LEU A 140 0.68 6.63 22.28
N ASP A 141 0.36 6.40 23.55
CA ASP A 141 1.30 5.83 24.52
C ASP A 141 1.67 4.38 24.20
N LYS A 142 0.78 3.61 23.55
CA LYS A 142 1.13 2.29 22.99
C LYS A 142 2.08 2.43 21.82
N TYR A 143 1.76 3.25 20.83
CA TYR A 143 2.63 3.47 19.67
C TYR A 143 4.00 4.05 20.03
N ARG A 144 4.08 4.94 21.03
CA ARG A 144 5.36 5.53 21.50
C ARG A 144 6.35 4.51 22.04
N LYS A 145 5.89 3.32 22.45
CA LYS A 145 6.77 2.24 22.92
C LYS A 145 7.46 1.52 21.77
N LEU A 146 6.99 1.69 20.54
CA LEU A 146 7.57 1.06 19.35
C LEU A 146 8.77 1.89 18.88
N SER A 147 9.97 1.30 18.95
CA SER A 147 11.24 1.99 18.72
C SER A 147 11.48 2.40 17.26
N TYR A 148 10.77 1.79 16.31
CA TYR A 148 10.87 2.07 14.88
C TYR A 148 9.92 3.18 14.41
N ILE A 149 9.03 3.70 15.26
CA ILE A 149 8.19 4.85 14.92
C ILE A 149 9.00 6.12 15.16
N ASP A 150 9.13 6.96 14.13
CA ASP A 150 9.71 8.29 14.28
C ASP A 150 8.84 9.13 15.22
N LYS A 151 9.46 9.62 16.30
CA LYS A 151 8.77 10.35 17.36
C LYS A 151 8.09 11.62 16.87
N SER A 152 8.57 12.21 15.79
CA SER A 152 7.98 13.41 15.20
C SER A 152 6.60 13.16 14.59
N PHE A 153 6.16 11.91 14.38
CA PHE A 153 4.77 11.60 13.99
C PHE A 153 3.77 11.74 15.14
N PHE A 154 4.23 11.78 16.40
CA PHE A 154 3.36 12.03 17.56
C PHE A 154 3.07 13.52 17.79
N GLU A 155 3.78 14.40 17.10
CA GLU A 155 3.56 15.84 17.11
C GLU A 155 2.55 16.19 16.03
N GLN A 156 1.62 17.09 16.34
CA GLN A 156 0.66 17.56 15.35
C GLN A 156 1.40 18.39 14.31
N ARG A 157 1.30 17.99 13.04
CA ARG A 157 1.94 18.69 11.92
C ARG A 157 0.92 19.49 11.13
N GLU A 158 1.35 20.59 10.54
CA GLU A 158 0.53 21.33 9.60
C GLU A 158 0.98 21.00 8.18
N ILE A 159 0.04 20.55 7.35
CA ILE A 159 0.30 20.31 5.93
C ILE A 159 -0.07 21.58 5.15
N PRO A 160 0.90 22.25 4.51
CA PRO A 160 0.61 23.42 3.68
C PRO A 160 -0.18 23.00 2.43
N LYS A 161 -1.05 23.90 1.95
CA LYS A 161 -1.98 23.64 0.83
C LYS A 161 -1.29 23.10 -0.42
N GLU A 162 -0.08 23.57 -0.71
CA GLU A 162 0.72 23.19 -1.87
C GLU A 162 1.18 21.71 -1.84
N LYS A 163 1.15 21.10 -0.66
CA LYS A 163 1.44 19.67 -0.45
C LYS A 163 0.19 18.79 -0.46
N ILE A 164 -1.01 19.36 -0.47
CA ILE A 164 -2.27 18.62 -0.56
C ILE A 164 -2.59 18.37 -2.04
N LEU A 165 -2.79 17.10 -2.42
CA LEU A 165 -3.22 16.76 -3.78
C LEU A 165 -4.64 17.31 -4.05
N ASN A 166 -4.85 17.86 -5.24
CA ASN A 166 -6.12 18.38 -5.71
C ASN A 166 -7.00 17.29 -6.31
N ASP A 167 -7.22 16.25 -5.52
CA ASP A 167 -7.95 15.04 -5.87
C ASP A 167 -8.94 14.69 -4.75
N GLY A 168 -9.87 13.78 -5.06
CA GLY A 168 -10.83 13.25 -4.10
C GLY A 168 -11.53 14.35 -3.27
N ARG A 169 -11.56 14.16 -1.95
CA ARG A 169 -12.22 15.11 -1.04
C ARG A 169 -11.48 16.42 -0.90
N ALA A 170 -10.14 16.43 -1.03
CA ALA A 170 -9.38 17.68 -0.97
C ALA A 170 -9.86 18.67 -2.04
N LYS A 171 -10.10 18.16 -3.26
CA LYS A 171 -10.67 18.93 -4.36
C LYS A 171 -12.10 19.39 -4.06
N GLU A 172 -12.96 18.47 -3.61
CA GLU A 172 -14.37 18.77 -3.27
C GLU A 172 -14.50 19.86 -2.20
N ASN A 173 -13.55 19.93 -1.26
CA ASN A 173 -13.55 20.87 -0.15
C ASN A 173 -12.70 22.14 -0.42
N GLY A 174 -12.15 22.32 -1.63
CA GLY A 174 -11.34 23.50 -1.98
C GLY A 174 -9.97 23.58 -1.26
N LEU A 175 -9.50 22.45 -0.72
CA LEU A 175 -8.24 22.33 0.04
C LEU A 175 -7.05 21.90 -0.84
N GLY A 176 -7.31 21.35 -2.02
CA GLY A 176 -6.27 20.91 -2.95
C GLY A 176 -5.34 22.03 -3.40
N GLY A 177 -4.04 21.72 -3.50
CA GLY A 177 -3.03 22.58 -4.11
C GLY A 177 -3.09 22.55 -5.65
N ASN A 178 -1.94 22.76 -6.30
CA ASN A 178 -1.86 22.78 -7.76
C ASN A 178 -1.53 21.41 -8.39
N ARG A 179 -1.20 20.41 -7.56
CA ARG A 179 -0.80 19.08 -8.01
C ARG A 179 -1.94 18.09 -7.86
N THR A 180 -2.00 17.12 -8.75
CA THR A 180 -2.88 15.95 -8.70
C THR A 180 -2.02 14.68 -8.71
N TYR A 181 -2.62 13.52 -8.45
CA TYR A 181 -1.95 12.22 -8.56
C TYR A 181 -1.32 12.02 -9.95
N LYS A 182 -1.91 12.60 -11.00
CA LYS A 182 -1.40 12.52 -12.38
C LYS A 182 -0.01 13.12 -12.52
N ASN A 183 0.36 14.07 -11.68
CA ASN A 183 1.71 14.66 -11.67
C ASN A 183 2.79 13.69 -11.16
N TYR A 184 2.39 12.57 -10.54
CA TYR A 184 3.28 11.56 -9.97
C TYR A 184 3.28 10.25 -10.76
N LEU A 185 2.47 10.15 -11.82
CA LEU A 185 2.46 8.98 -12.68
C LEU A 185 3.79 8.88 -13.43
N SER A 186 4.46 7.75 -13.27
CA SER A 186 5.67 7.42 -14.02
C SER A 186 5.31 6.71 -15.33
N PRO A 187 6.08 6.91 -16.42
CA PRO A 187 5.99 6.07 -17.60
C PRO A 187 6.08 4.59 -17.23
N ILE A 188 5.38 3.75 -17.97
CA ILE A 188 5.38 2.31 -17.72
C ILE A 188 6.76 1.72 -18.11
N ASP A 189 7.44 1.11 -17.16
CA ASP A 189 8.76 0.47 -17.27
C ASP A 189 8.60 -0.99 -16.78
N ILE A 190 8.17 -1.83 -17.72
CA ILE A 190 8.07 -3.28 -17.57
C ILE A 190 9.03 -3.91 -18.57
N LYS A 191 9.85 -4.85 -18.09
CA LYS A 191 10.83 -5.57 -18.90
C LYS A 191 10.67 -7.06 -18.73
N LEU A 192 10.54 -7.78 -19.84
CA LEU A 192 10.58 -9.23 -19.87
C LEU A 192 11.91 -9.65 -20.52
N ASP A 193 12.75 -10.34 -19.76
CA ASP A 193 13.95 -11.00 -20.26
C ASP A 193 13.85 -12.50 -19.98
N ARG A 194 13.68 -13.29 -21.05
CA ARG A 194 13.36 -14.72 -20.97
C ARG A 194 12.15 -14.96 -20.06
N ASP A 195 12.36 -15.62 -18.93
CA ASP A 195 11.32 -15.95 -17.94
C ASP A 195 11.31 -14.99 -16.73
N LYS A 196 12.02 -13.86 -16.79
CA LYS A 196 12.09 -12.88 -15.71
C LYS A 196 11.39 -11.58 -16.10
N LEU A 197 10.32 -11.27 -15.39
CA LEU A 197 9.54 -10.06 -15.51
C LEU A 197 9.97 -9.06 -14.42
N THR A 198 10.51 -7.91 -14.83
CA THR A 198 10.87 -6.82 -13.93
C THR A 198 9.93 -5.65 -14.15
N ILE A 199 9.23 -5.24 -13.09
CA ILE A 199 8.27 -4.14 -13.13
C ILE A 199 8.81 -3.04 -12.23
N LYS A 200 9.25 -1.91 -12.79
CA LYS A 200 9.76 -0.80 -11.97
C LYS A 200 8.68 0.17 -11.50
N ASN A 201 7.52 0.15 -12.13
CA ASN A 201 6.39 0.98 -11.74
C ASN A 201 5.94 0.68 -10.31
N GLU A 202 5.34 1.69 -9.70
CA GLU A 202 4.55 1.52 -8.50
C GLU A 202 3.19 0.96 -8.88
N LEU A 203 2.84 -0.20 -8.33
CA LEU A 203 1.56 -0.86 -8.56
C LEU A 203 0.74 -0.90 -7.27
N ILE A 204 -0.57 -0.79 -7.43
CA ILE A 204 -1.56 -1.04 -6.39
C ILE A 204 -2.35 -2.29 -6.78
N ILE A 205 -2.51 -3.17 -5.79
CA ILE A 205 -3.58 -4.16 -5.76
C ILE A 205 -4.71 -3.54 -4.92
N ALA A 206 -5.77 -3.11 -5.60
CA ALA A 206 -6.91 -2.46 -4.97
C ALA A 206 -7.78 -3.46 -4.20
N SER A 207 -8.56 -2.97 -3.24
CA SER A 207 -9.41 -3.82 -2.39
C SER A 207 -10.42 -4.65 -3.18
N ASN A 208 -10.82 -4.19 -4.36
CA ASN A 208 -11.76 -4.85 -5.26
C ASN A 208 -11.10 -5.81 -6.28
N GLY A 209 -9.77 -5.97 -6.23
CA GLY A 209 -8.99 -6.84 -7.10
C GLY A 209 -8.43 -6.16 -8.35
N ASN A 210 -8.66 -4.86 -8.55
CA ASN A 210 -8.06 -4.13 -9.65
C ASN A 210 -6.53 -4.03 -9.47
N VAL A 211 -5.81 -4.20 -10.58
CA VAL A 211 -4.38 -3.90 -10.67
C VAL A 211 -4.23 -2.57 -11.39
N THR A 212 -3.51 -1.61 -10.80
CA THR A 212 -3.37 -0.27 -11.36
C THR A 212 -2.03 0.36 -10.98
N SER A 213 -1.57 1.33 -11.76
CA SER A 213 -0.41 2.17 -11.43
C SER A 213 -0.81 3.57 -10.93
N THR A 214 -2.08 3.75 -10.56
CA THR A 214 -2.67 5.03 -10.14
C THR A 214 -2.34 5.35 -8.69
N VAL A 215 -1.06 5.35 -8.34
CA VAL A 215 -0.62 5.53 -6.95
C VAL A 215 -0.97 6.92 -6.44
N GLY A 216 -1.60 6.95 -5.26
CA GLY A 216 -2.08 8.20 -4.63
C GLY A 216 -3.33 8.81 -5.25
N GLY A 217 -3.92 8.20 -6.29
CA GLY A 217 -5.15 8.69 -6.93
C GLY A 217 -6.43 8.34 -6.18
N PRO A 218 -7.57 8.97 -6.54
CA PRO A 218 -8.91 8.60 -6.05
C PRO A 218 -9.29 7.16 -6.38
N TYR A 219 -10.15 6.54 -5.56
CA TYR A 219 -10.66 5.18 -5.82
C TYR A 219 -11.33 5.05 -7.18
N LYS A 220 -12.09 6.08 -7.59
CA LYS A 220 -12.71 6.14 -8.91
C LYS A 220 -11.68 6.08 -10.04
N ASP A 221 -10.62 6.90 -9.95
CA ASP A 221 -9.57 6.93 -10.97
C ASP A 221 -8.75 5.63 -10.95
N GLU A 222 -8.51 5.02 -9.79
CA GLU A 222 -7.87 3.70 -9.70
C GLU A 222 -8.67 2.64 -10.44
N ASP A 223 -9.99 2.66 -10.31
CA ASP A 223 -10.90 1.71 -10.96
C ASP A 223 -11.01 1.95 -12.46
N GLU A 224 -11.23 3.20 -12.87
CA GLU A 224 -11.34 3.58 -14.29
C GLU A 224 -10.05 3.34 -15.07
N ASN A 225 -8.88 3.50 -14.43
CA ASN A 225 -7.57 3.31 -15.04
C ASN A 225 -6.93 1.95 -14.72
N SER A 226 -7.71 0.99 -14.23
CA SER A 226 -7.21 -0.36 -13.97
C SER A 226 -6.67 -1.02 -15.24
N TRP A 227 -5.58 -1.78 -15.08
CA TRP A 227 -5.00 -2.59 -16.14
C TRP A 227 -5.72 -3.94 -16.31
N GLY A 228 -6.53 -4.32 -15.33
CA GLY A 228 -7.26 -5.58 -15.28
C GLY A 228 -7.63 -5.94 -13.84
N ASN A 229 -8.58 -6.87 -13.69
CA ASN A 229 -9.04 -7.34 -12.38
C ASN A 229 -8.64 -8.80 -12.13
N LEU A 230 -8.19 -9.08 -10.91
CA LEU A 230 -7.76 -10.40 -10.46
C LEU A 230 -8.89 -11.45 -10.42
N LYS A 231 -10.16 -11.02 -10.49
CA LYS A 231 -11.30 -11.94 -10.65
C LYS A 231 -11.33 -12.58 -12.03
N ASP A 232 -10.83 -11.88 -13.04
CA ASP A 232 -10.93 -12.29 -14.44
C ASP A 232 -9.63 -12.92 -14.95
N LYS A 233 -8.49 -12.47 -14.43
CA LYS A 233 -7.17 -12.83 -14.94
C LYS A 233 -6.10 -12.81 -13.86
N ASP A 234 -5.10 -13.66 -13.96
CA ASP A 234 -3.98 -13.66 -13.02
C ASP A 234 -3.09 -12.42 -13.18
N PHE A 235 -2.41 -12.03 -12.09
CA PHE A 235 -1.58 -10.82 -12.05
C PHE A 235 -0.51 -10.80 -13.14
N GLY A 236 0.25 -11.89 -13.31
CA GLY A 236 1.31 -11.97 -14.31
C GLY A 236 0.78 -11.70 -15.73
N SER A 237 -0.37 -12.30 -16.07
CA SER A 237 -0.99 -12.08 -17.36
C SER A 237 -1.55 -10.67 -17.53
N ILE A 238 -2.09 -10.03 -16.49
CA ILE A 238 -2.49 -8.61 -16.51
C ILE A 238 -1.29 -7.71 -16.85
N ILE A 239 -0.14 -7.95 -16.20
CA ILE A 239 1.08 -7.19 -16.46
C ILE A 239 1.58 -7.39 -17.90
N LEU A 240 1.58 -8.63 -18.40
CA LEU A 240 2.03 -8.93 -19.76
C LEU A 240 1.13 -8.30 -20.83
N ASP A 241 -0.18 -8.27 -20.62
CA ASP A 241 -1.10 -7.55 -21.50
C ASP A 241 -0.80 -6.06 -21.51
N LYS A 242 -0.58 -5.46 -20.33
CA LYS A 242 -0.24 -4.05 -20.24
C LYS A 242 1.07 -3.73 -20.93
N MET A 243 2.10 -4.56 -20.74
CA MET A 243 3.38 -4.41 -21.43
C MET A 243 3.20 -4.39 -22.95
N LYS A 244 2.37 -5.29 -23.50
CA LYS A 244 2.08 -5.36 -24.94
C LYS A 244 1.31 -4.16 -25.47
N SER A 245 0.49 -3.50 -24.65
CA SER A 245 -0.29 -2.34 -25.10
C SER A 245 0.53 -1.05 -25.26
N ILE A 246 1.81 -1.06 -24.87
CA ILE A 246 2.71 0.11 -24.88
C ILE A 246 3.74 0.01 -26.02
N VAL A 247 3.89 -1.19 -26.59
CA VAL A 247 4.72 -1.47 -27.77
C VAL A 247 3.91 -1.23 -29.02
#